data_AF-A0ABC9WVJ7-F1
#
_entry.id   AF-A0ABC9WVJ7-F1
#
_cell.length_a   1.000
_cell.length_b   1.000
_cell.length_c   1.000
_cell.angle_alpha   90.00
_cell.angle_beta   90.00
_cell.angle_gamma   90.00
#
_symmetry.space_group_name_H-M   'P 1'
#
loop_
_entity.id
_entity.type
_entity.pdbx_description
1 polymer ?
#
loop_
_entity_poly.entity_id
_entity_poly.type
_entity_poly.pdbx_seq_one_letter_code
_entity_poly.pdbx_strand_id
1 'polypeptide(L)'
;MMITELWEKTQKAKAQLELKLASVVSENKKGSFKYINSKRRSKKNIGPILFEDGHLTNRDEEKAEAFNAFFASVFNNTDRPWAARSSESEDHSCGSSEFPFVDTEIVRDQLYQLNVHKSMGSDGIHPRVLKELVDIMTGPFSVIYQKSWESEEVPTDWKLANIIPIYKKGMREDPGNYNPVTLTSVPGKRTMQSSGTVNMGSQRESPV
;
A
#
# COMPACT_ATOMS: atom_id res chain seq x y z
N MET A 1 9.47 12.92 -18.80
CA MET A 1 9.00 14.31 -19.01
C MET A 1 7.50 14.49 -18.77
N MET A 2 6.61 13.58 -19.22
CA MET A 2 5.15 13.74 -19.04
C MET A 2 4.60 13.55 -17.61
N ILE A 3 5.21 12.70 -16.77
CA ILE A 3 4.69 12.42 -15.40
C ILE A 3 4.82 13.63 -14.49
N THR A 4 5.97 14.31 -14.53
CA THR A 4 6.21 15.55 -13.78
C THR A 4 5.30 16.68 -14.26
N GLU A 5 5.07 16.80 -15.57
CA GLU A 5 4.15 17.78 -16.13
C GLU A 5 2.69 17.56 -15.71
N LEU A 6 2.21 16.31 -15.70
CA LEU A 6 0.85 16.00 -15.27
C LEU A 6 0.69 16.22 -13.76
N TRP A 7 1.71 15.85 -12.97
CA TRP A 7 1.76 16.15 -11.55
C TRP A 7 1.68 17.66 -11.30
N GLU A 8 2.49 18.45 -12.01
CA GLU A 8 2.44 19.91 -11.96
C GLU A 8 1.07 20.45 -12.38
N LYS A 9 0.47 19.92 -13.46
CA LYS A 9 -0.90 20.30 -13.88
C LYS A 9 -1.92 19.99 -12.80
N THR A 10 -1.81 18.85 -12.12
CA THR A 10 -2.71 18.46 -11.03
C THR A 10 -2.54 19.37 -9.81
N GLN A 11 -1.31 19.66 -9.42
CA GLN A 11 -1.01 20.61 -8.33
C GLN A 11 -1.50 22.01 -8.67
N LYS A 12 -1.31 22.45 -9.92
CA LYS A 12 -1.78 23.75 -10.42
C LYS A 12 -3.30 23.83 -10.44
N ALA A 13 -3.99 22.80 -10.92
CA ALA A 13 -5.46 22.74 -10.92
C ALA A 13 -6.03 22.75 -9.50
N LYS A 14 -5.39 22.02 -8.57
CA LYS A 14 -5.74 22.05 -7.14
C LYS A 14 -5.55 23.44 -6.54
N ALA A 15 -4.40 24.08 -6.77
CA ALA A 15 -4.13 25.43 -6.28
C ALA A 15 -5.14 26.45 -6.84
N GLN A 16 -5.52 26.34 -8.12
CA GLN A 16 -6.54 27.19 -8.73
C GLN A 16 -7.93 26.98 -8.11
N LEU A 17 -8.31 25.74 -7.80
CA LEU A 17 -9.56 25.45 -7.10
C LEU A 17 -9.58 26.08 -5.71
N GLU A 18 -8.47 25.97 -4.98
CA GLU A 18 -8.33 26.54 -3.63
C GLU A 18 -8.37 28.07 -3.66
N LEU A 19 -7.69 28.71 -4.63
CA LEU A 19 -7.76 30.15 -4.85
C LEU A 19 -9.17 30.63 -5.18
N LYS A 20 -9.88 29.92 -6.08
CA LYS A 20 -11.28 30.24 -6.41
C LYS A 20 -12.19 30.11 -5.20
N LEU A 21 -12.01 29.07 -4.39
CA LEU A 21 -12.77 28.87 -3.16
C LEU A 21 -12.48 29.95 -2.11
N ALA A 22 -11.24 30.42 -2.03
CA ALA A 22 -10.82 31.50 -1.14
C ALA A 22 -11.39 32.85 -1.60
N SER A 23 -11.39 33.14 -2.90
CA SER A 23 -11.91 34.40 -3.46
C SER A 23 -13.42 34.56 -3.28
N VAL A 24 -14.18 33.45 -3.29
CA VAL A 24 -15.64 33.45 -3.09
C VAL A 24 -16.05 33.14 -1.66
N VAL A 25 -15.15 33.21 -0.67
CA VAL A 25 -15.48 32.95 0.76
C VAL A 25 -16.59 33.86 1.25
N SER A 26 -16.61 35.13 0.84
CA SER A 26 -17.63 36.10 1.23
C SER A 26 -19.01 35.75 0.65
N GLU A 27 -19.05 35.26 -0.59
CA GLU A 27 -20.26 34.98 -1.38
C GLU A 27 -20.82 33.57 -1.13
N ASN A 28 -19.95 32.56 -1.02
CA ASN A 28 -20.30 31.16 -0.82
C ASN A 28 -19.64 30.59 0.44
N LYS A 29 -19.96 31.21 1.59
CA LYS A 29 -19.53 30.76 2.92
C LYS A 29 -19.75 29.26 3.11
N LYS A 30 -20.92 28.74 2.74
CA LYS A 30 -21.25 27.30 2.89
C LYS A 30 -20.32 26.39 2.08
N GLY A 31 -20.01 26.74 0.83
CA GLY A 31 -19.10 25.97 -0.03
C GLY A 31 -17.67 25.98 0.50
N SER A 32 -17.16 27.14 0.89
CA SER A 32 -15.80 27.27 1.45
C SER A 32 -15.69 26.58 2.81
N PHE A 33 -16.65 26.74 3.72
CA PHE A 33 -16.69 26.01 4.99
C PHE A 33 -16.87 24.50 4.78
N LYS A 34 -17.59 24.05 3.75
CA LYS A 34 -17.69 22.61 3.41
C LYS A 34 -16.35 22.06 2.94
N TYR A 35 -15.62 22.78 2.07
CA TYR A 35 -14.27 22.39 1.66
C TYR A 35 -13.31 22.39 2.85
N ILE A 36 -13.29 23.47 3.64
CA ILE A 36 -12.47 23.60 4.85
C ILE A 36 -12.81 22.49 5.86
N ASN A 37 -14.08 22.18 6.12
CA ASN A 37 -14.49 21.10 7.03
C ASN A 37 -14.19 19.71 6.46
N SER A 38 -14.19 19.53 5.13
CA SER A 38 -13.74 18.28 4.52
C SER A 38 -12.23 18.05 4.73
N LYS A 39 -11.44 19.13 4.75
CA LYS A 39 -10.00 19.12 5.06
C LYS A 39 -9.70 19.07 6.56
N ARG A 40 -10.56 19.68 7.37
CA ARG A 40 -10.54 19.68 8.84
C ARG A 40 -11.27 18.49 9.47
N ARG A 41 -11.61 17.44 8.71
CA ARG A 41 -12.01 16.18 9.35
C ARG A 41 -10.80 15.68 10.13
N SER A 42 -10.69 16.11 11.39
CA SER A 42 -9.73 15.58 12.33
C SER A 42 -9.94 14.08 12.30
N LYS A 43 -8.89 13.34 11.93
CA LYS A 43 -8.86 11.91 12.27
C LYS A 43 -9.21 11.84 13.75
N LYS A 44 -10.11 10.95 14.16
CA LYS A 44 -10.37 10.74 15.59
C LYS A 44 -9.00 10.50 16.22
N ASN A 45 -8.52 11.46 17.01
CA ASN A 45 -7.20 11.35 17.61
C ASN A 45 -7.21 10.12 18.50
N ILE A 46 -6.18 9.29 18.34
CA ILE A 46 -5.98 8.15 19.22
C ILE A 46 -5.70 8.72 20.60
N GLY A 47 -6.41 8.19 21.60
CA GLY A 47 -6.24 8.56 23.00
C GLY A 47 -4.83 8.25 23.51
N PRO A 48 -4.56 8.49 24.79
CA PRO A 48 -3.30 8.07 25.40
C PRO A 48 -3.11 6.55 25.22
N ILE A 49 -1.87 6.12 25.01
CA ILE A 49 -1.53 4.70 24.84
C ILE A 49 -0.61 4.25 25.98
N LEU A 50 -0.87 3.06 26.49
CA LEU A 50 -0.12 2.40 27.55
C LEU A 50 1.06 1.65 26.93
N PHE A 51 2.27 1.98 27.36
CA PHE A 51 3.47 1.23 27.05
C PHE A 51 3.61 -0.01 27.94
N GLU A 52 4.49 -0.93 27.52
CA GLU A 52 4.79 -2.17 28.27
C GLU A 52 5.35 -1.91 29.67
N ASP A 53 6.03 -0.78 29.88
CA ASP A 53 6.56 -0.36 31.17
C ASP A 53 5.50 0.31 32.10
N GLY A 54 4.26 0.41 31.64
CA GLY A 54 3.12 0.96 32.38
C GLY A 54 2.93 2.47 32.26
N HIS A 55 3.74 3.21 31.49
CA HIS A 55 3.52 4.64 31.29
C HIS A 55 2.46 4.92 30.21
N LEU A 56 1.67 5.98 30.40
CA LEU A 56 0.71 6.46 29.41
C LEU A 56 1.31 7.63 28.63
N THR A 57 1.38 7.50 27.30
CA THR A 57 1.83 8.60 26.43
C THR A 57 0.68 9.26 25.69
N ASN A 58 0.74 10.58 25.52
CA ASN A 58 -0.16 11.35 24.65
C ASN A 58 0.54 11.88 23.39
N ARG A 59 1.86 11.68 23.25
CA ARG A 59 2.66 12.15 22.13
C ARG A 59 2.56 11.19 20.96
N ASP A 60 2.35 11.72 19.76
CA ASP A 60 2.05 10.88 18.59
C ASP A 60 3.25 9.99 18.18
N GLU A 61 4.49 10.46 18.37
CA GLU A 61 5.72 9.69 18.14
C GLU A 61 5.80 8.46 19.07
N GLU A 62 5.61 8.70 20.37
CA GLU A 62 5.65 7.64 21.38
C GLU A 62 4.48 6.66 21.21
N LYS A 63 3.28 7.14 20.86
CA LYS A 63 2.17 6.24 20.51
C LYS A 63 2.50 5.34 19.33
N ALA A 64 3.14 5.90 18.29
CA ALA A 64 3.53 5.13 17.12
C ALA A 64 4.53 4.03 17.51
N GLU A 65 5.48 4.34 18.38
CA GLU A 65 6.43 3.36 18.91
C GLU A 65 5.74 2.26 19.73
N ALA A 66 4.81 2.62 20.63
CA ALA A 66 4.04 1.64 21.41
C ALA A 66 3.26 0.67 20.51
N PHE A 67 2.60 1.19 19.47
CA PHE A 67 1.92 0.35 18.48
C PHE A 67 2.90 -0.51 17.69
N ASN A 68 4.02 0.05 17.26
CA ASN A 68 5.03 -0.66 16.49
C ASN A 68 5.63 -1.83 17.29
N ALA A 69 6.05 -1.58 18.53
CA ALA A 69 6.57 -2.59 19.45
C ALA A 69 5.57 -3.73 19.65
N PHE A 70 4.30 -3.39 19.95
CA PHE A 70 3.26 -4.40 20.15
C PHE A 70 2.97 -5.20 18.86
N PHE A 71 2.75 -4.54 17.72
CA PHE A 71 2.45 -5.23 16.48
C PHE A 71 3.63 -6.09 16.00
N ALA A 72 4.87 -5.58 16.07
CA ALA A 72 6.06 -6.35 15.72
C ALA A 72 6.22 -7.60 16.61
N SER A 73 5.98 -7.47 17.91
CA SER A 73 6.01 -8.58 18.87
C SER A 73 5.02 -9.69 18.50
N VAL A 74 3.79 -9.34 18.12
CA VAL A 74 2.77 -10.33 17.68
C VAL A 74 3.17 -11.04 16.39
N PHE A 75 3.81 -10.33 15.44
CA PHE A 75 4.19 -10.90 14.13
C PHE A 75 5.48 -11.73 14.18
N ASN A 76 6.41 -11.44 15.09
CA ASN A 76 7.70 -12.13 15.18
C ASN A 76 7.65 -13.43 16.00
N ASN A 77 6.51 -13.76 16.62
CA ASN A 77 6.35 -14.94 17.46
C ASN A 77 6.14 -16.25 16.66
N THR A 78 6.59 -16.30 15.41
CA THR A 78 6.61 -17.52 14.60
C THR A 78 7.97 -18.17 14.68
N ASP A 79 8.18 -19.01 15.70
CA ASP A 79 9.17 -20.08 15.71
C ASP A 79 8.82 -21.18 14.69
N ARG A 80 8.54 -20.80 13.43
CA ARG A 80 8.58 -21.72 12.31
C ARG A 80 9.72 -21.30 11.41
N PRO A 81 10.85 -22.03 11.42
CA PRO A 81 11.83 -21.91 10.37
C PRO A 81 11.13 -22.18 9.04
N TRP A 82 11.07 -21.15 8.18
CA TRP A 82 10.72 -21.28 6.76
C TRP A 82 11.53 -22.41 6.07
N ALA A 83 12.71 -22.73 6.61
CA ALA A 83 13.59 -23.81 6.17
C ALA A 83 12.96 -25.22 6.20
N ALA A 84 11.89 -25.47 6.96
CA ALA A 84 11.33 -26.83 7.09
C ALA A 84 10.36 -27.25 5.97
N ARG A 85 10.15 -26.43 4.92
CA ARG A 85 9.26 -26.75 3.79
C ARG A 85 9.97 -27.00 2.45
N SER A 86 11.29 -26.94 2.41
CA SER A 86 12.04 -27.38 1.24
C SER A 86 12.31 -28.87 1.37
N SER A 87 11.40 -29.70 0.87
CA SER A 87 11.71 -31.10 0.56
C SER A 87 12.90 -31.10 -0.40
N GLU A 88 13.99 -31.77 0.00
CA GLU A 88 15.14 -32.04 -0.84
C GLU A 88 14.67 -32.67 -2.16
N SER A 89 14.78 -31.91 -3.26
CA SER A 89 14.67 -32.46 -4.61
C SER A 89 16.07 -32.52 -5.19
N GLU A 90 16.47 -33.74 -5.54
CA GLU A 90 17.76 -34.12 -6.08
C GLU A 90 18.14 -33.32 -7.34
N ASP A 91 19.45 -33.09 -7.43
CA ASP A 91 20.22 -32.47 -8.51
C ASP A 91 19.62 -32.73 -9.92
N HIS A 92 18.94 -31.72 -10.45
CA HIS A 92 18.59 -31.63 -11.87
C HIS A 92 19.36 -30.45 -12.46
N SER A 93 20.40 -30.79 -13.23
CA SER A 93 21.16 -29.91 -14.11
C SER A 93 20.25 -28.85 -14.76
N CYS A 94 20.45 -27.59 -14.37
CA CYS A 94 19.63 -26.46 -14.76
C CYS A 94 19.94 -26.09 -16.22
N GLY A 95 19.11 -26.59 -17.15
CA GLY A 95 18.98 -26.00 -18.48
C GLY A 95 18.59 -24.53 -18.32
N SER A 96 19.27 -23.64 -19.03
CA SER A 96 19.10 -22.18 -19.01
C SER A 96 17.63 -21.76 -18.85
N SER A 97 17.25 -21.40 -17.62
CA SER A 97 15.92 -20.92 -17.27
C SER A 97 15.73 -19.55 -17.88
N GLU A 98 14.98 -19.48 -18.98
CA GLU A 98 14.50 -18.23 -19.53
C GLU A 98 13.57 -17.58 -18.49
N PHE A 99 13.95 -16.42 -17.98
CA PHE A 99 13.09 -15.66 -17.07
C PHE A 99 11.76 -15.36 -17.77
N PRO A 100 10.60 -15.60 -17.12
CA PRO A 100 9.32 -15.27 -17.72
C PRO A 100 9.25 -13.76 -17.97
N PHE A 101 9.09 -13.38 -19.24
CA PHE A 101 8.94 -11.99 -19.64
C PHE A 101 7.65 -11.42 -19.05
N VAL A 102 7.73 -10.28 -18.37
CA VAL A 102 6.55 -9.57 -17.87
C VAL A 102 5.82 -8.94 -19.05
N ASP A 103 4.74 -9.58 -19.48
CA ASP A 103 3.87 -9.08 -20.53
C ASP A 103 3.20 -7.76 -20.10
N THR A 104 3.39 -6.73 -20.94
CA THR A 104 2.80 -5.42 -20.78
C THR A 104 1.27 -5.47 -20.75
N GLU A 105 0.63 -6.39 -21.46
CA GLU A 105 -0.84 -6.51 -21.47
C GLU A 105 -1.37 -6.98 -20.12
N ILE A 106 -0.66 -7.87 -19.43
CA ILE A 106 -1.02 -8.31 -18.07
C ILE A 106 -0.94 -7.14 -17.09
N VAL A 107 0.13 -6.34 -17.18
CA VAL A 107 0.31 -5.15 -16.33
C VAL A 107 -0.81 -4.13 -16.60
N ARG A 108 -1.13 -3.90 -17.88
CA ARG A 108 -2.21 -3.01 -18.33
C ARG A 108 -3.55 -3.43 -17.74
N ASP A 109 -3.90 -4.71 -17.86
CA ASP A 109 -5.15 -5.27 -17.33
C ASP A 109 -5.24 -5.15 -15.81
N GLN A 110 -4.15 -5.42 -15.09
CA GLN A 110 -4.11 -5.29 -13.64
C GLN A 110 -4.33 -3.84 -13.16
N LEU A 111 -3.82 -2.87 -13.93
CA LEU A 111 -4.02 -1.45 -13.67
C LEU A 111 -5.45 -1.00 -14.02
N TYR A 112 -6.06 -1.52 -15.09
CA TYR A 112 -7.46 -1.25 -15.42
C TYR A 112 -8.43 -1.78 -14.35
N GLN A 113 -8.12 -2.94 -13.78
CA GLN A 113 -8.92 -3.55 -12.71
C GLN A 113 -8.74 -2.87 -11.34
N LEU A 114 -7.96 -1.79 -11.24
CA LEU A 114 -7.82 -1.03 -9.99
C LEU A 114 -9.17 -0.45 -9.56
N ASN A 115 -9.48 -0.70 -8.28
CA ASN A 115 -10.64 -0.10 -7.64
C ASN A 115 -10.32 1.35 -7.26
N VAL A 116 -10.94 2.29 -7.96
CA VAL A 116 -10.76 3.74 -7.79
C VAL A 116 -11.21 4.28 -6.43
N HIS A 117 -11.99 3.51 -5.67
CA HIS A 117 -12.47 3.89 -4.34
C HIS A 117 -11.55 3.42 -3.22
N LYS A 118 -10.40 2.80 -3.53
CA LYS A 118 -9.40 2.42 -2.54
C LYS A 118 -8.58 3.63 -2.08
N SER A 119 -8.10 3.54 -0.84
CA SER A 119 -7.19 4.53 -0.27
C SER A 119 -5.89 4.60 -1.05
N MET A 120 -5.31 5.79 -1.04
CA MET A 120 -3.95 6.08 -1.49
C MET A 120 -2.94 5.27 -0.66
N GLY A 121 -1.89 4.78 -1.32
CA GLY A 121 -0.80 4.07 -0.67
C GLY A 121 0.15 5.00 0.10
N SER A 122 1.22 4.43 0.66
CA SER A 122 2.35 5.18 1.23
C SER A 122 3.04 6.11 0.23
N ASP A 123 2.95 5.78 -1.06
CA ASP A 123 3.47 6.52 -2.20
C ASP A 123 2.72 7.82 -2.54
N GLY A 124 1.55 8.06 -1.93
CA GLY A 124 0.75 9.24 -2.26
C GLY A 124 0.06 9.18 -3.61
N ILE A 125 0.01 8.01 -4.27
CA ILE A 125 -0.61 7.85 -5.59
C ILE A 125 -2.01 7.27 -5.43
N HIS A 126 -3.02 8.04 -5.86
CA HIS A 126 -4.39 7.57 -5.81
C HIS A 126 -4.67 6.56 -6.95
N PRO A 127 -5.37 5.44 -6.69
CA PRO A 127 -5.65 4.43 -7.72
C PRO A 127 -6.34 4.98 -8.98
N ARG A 128 -7.14 6.05 -8.83
CA ARG A 128 -7.74 6.78 -9.94
C ARG A 128 -6.72 7.36 -10.93
N VAL A 129 -5.61 7.90 -10.43
CA VAL A 129 -4.54 8.47 -11.26
C VAL A 129 -3.88 7.35 -12.06
N LEU A 130 -3.61 6.21 -11.44
CA LEU A 130 -3.04 5.04 -12.13
C LEU A 130 -3.96 4.50 -13.23
N LYS A 131 -5.27 4.48 -12.97
CA LYS A 131 -6.27 4.02 -13.93
C LYS A 131 -6.44 4.98 -15.12
N GLU A 132 -6.40 6.29 -14.87
CA GLU A 132 -6.48 7.31 -15.92
C GLU A 132 -5.19 7.37 -16.78
N LEU A 133 -4.06 6.89 -16.25
CA LEU A 133 -2.74 6.92 -16.91
C LEU A 133 -2.22 5.54 -17.27
N VAL A 134 -3.10 4.54 -17.42
CA VAL A 134 -2.71 3.16 -17.71
C VAL A 134 -1.73 3.06 -18.87
N ASP A 135 -2.04 3.71 -20.00
CA ASP A 135 -1.23 3.60 -21.21
C ASP A 135 0.22 4.06 -21.01
N ILE A 136 0.40 5.09 -20.18
CA ILE A 136 1.70 5.68 -19.88
C ILE A 136 2.43 4.88 -18.80
N MET A 137 1.70 4.39 -17.80
CA MET A 137 2.27 3.71 -16.63
C MET A 137 2.61 2.24 -16.89
N THR A 138 1.96 1.61 -17.87
CA THR A 138 2.17 0.19 -18.21
C THR A 138 3.63 -0.11 -18.54
N GLY A 139 4.25 0.68 -19.42
CA GLY A 139 5.65 0.47 -19.83
C GLY A 139 6.68 0.64 -18.69
N PRO A 140 6.65 1.74 -17.92
CA PRO A 140 7.52 1.90 -16.76
C PRO A 140 7.33 0.78 -15.73
N PHE A 141 6.08 0.39 -15.45
CA PHE A 141 5.82 -0.68 -14.49
C PHE A 141 6.30 -2.03 -14.98
N SER A 142 6.12 -2.40 -16.26
CA SER A 142 6.62 -3.67 -16.79
C SER A 142 8.14 -3.79 -16.65
N VAL A 143 8.89 -2.71 -16.89
CA VAL A 143 10.34 -2.68 -16.68
C VAL A 143 10.70 -2.86 -15.21
N ILE A 144 9.98 -2.21 -14.29
CA ILE A 144 10.23 -2.37 -12.84
C ILE A 144 9.91 -3.80 -12.40
N TYR A 145 8.77 -4.36 -12.84
CA TYR A 145 8.37 -5.73 -12.54
C TYR A 145 9.38 -6.75 -13.06
N GLN A 146 9.84 -6.59 -14.32
CA GLN A 146 10.86 -7.43 -14.92
C GLN A 146 12.16 -7.41 -14.12
N LYS A 147 12.65 -6.19 -13.81
CA LYS A 147 13.86 -6.04 -13.00
C LYS A 147 13.71 -6.64 -11.61
N SER A 148 12.55 -6.45 -10.96
CA SER A 148 12.28 -7.05 -9.65
C SER A 148 12.24 -8.57 -9.68
N TRP A 149 11.85 -9.17 -10.81
CA TRP A 149 11.89 -10.62 -10.99
C TRP A 149 13.31 -11.13 -11.23
N GLU A 150 14.10 -10.41 -12.04
CA GLU A 150 15.50 -10.75 -12.34
C GLU A 150 16.44 -10.58 -11.15
N SER A 151 16.24 -9.52 -10.36
CA SER A 151 17.09 -9.21 -9.21
C SER A 151 16.56 -9.77 -7.89
N GLU A 152 15.37 -10.37 -7.89
CA GLU A 152 14.60 -10.75 -6.69
C GLU A 152 14.39 -9.60 -5.68
N GLU A 153 14.57 -8.35 -6.12
CA GLU A 153 14.49 -7.16 -5.28
C GLU A 153 13.33 -6.25 -5.69
N VAL A 154 12.51 -5.91 -4.71
CA VAL A 154 11.41 -4.94 -4.87
C VAL A 154 11.92 -3.52 -4.56
N PRO A 155 11.47 -2.46 -5.29
CA PRO A 155 11.81 -1.08 -4.97
C PRO A 155 11.58 -0.73 -3.51
N THR A 156 12.52 0.01 -2.91
CA THR A 156 12.44 0.42 -1.51
C THR A 156 11.14 1.15 -1.19
N ASP A 157 10.68 2.02 -2.08
CA ASP A 157 9.41 2.75 -1.91
C ASP A 157 8.18 1.83 -1.79
N TRP A 158 8.24 0.63 -2.38
CA TRP A 158 7.15 -0.35 -2.31
C TRP A 158 7.23 -1.23 -1.06
N LYS A 159 8.40 -1.30 -0.41
CA LYS A 159 8.59 -1.94 0.90
C LYS A 159 8.06 -1.07 2.05
N LEU A 160 7.90 0.23 1.83
CA LEU A 160 7.34 1.15 2.81
C LEU A 160 5.82 1.05 2.88
N ALA A 161 5.28 0.99 4.10
CA ALA A 161 3.85 0.95 4.35
C ALA A 161 3.47 1.85 5.51
N ASN A 162 2.33 2.53 5.40
CA ASN A 162 1.75 3.27 6.52
C ASN A 162 0.87 2.33 7.33
N ILE A 163 1.20 2.09 8.59
CA ILE A 163 0.39 1.29 9.51
C ILE A 163 -0.59 2.21 10.22
N ILE A 164 -1.88 1.92 10.10
CA ILE A 164 -2.95 2.65 10.75
C ILE A 164 -3.61 1.74 11.79
N PRO A 165 -3.46 2.03 13.09
CA PRO A 165 -4.16 1.29 14.12
C PRO A 165 -5.65 1.65 14.11
N ILE A 166 -6.52 0.65 14.00
CA ILE A 166 -7.98 0.80 14.03
C ILE A 166 -8.52 0.17 15.31
N TYR A 167 -9.08 1.00 16.18
CA TYR A 167 -9.68 0.55 17.44
C TYR A 167 -10.79 -0.48 17.18
N LYS A 168 -10.72 -1.59 17.91
CA LYS A 168 -11.67 -2.72 17.83
C LYS A 168 -12.69 -2.66 18.97
N LYS A 169 -12.26 -2.96 20.20
CA LYS A 169 -13.08 -3.03 21.44
C LYS A 169 -12.16 -3.05 22.66
N GLY A 170 -12.67 -2.77 23.86
CA GLY A 170 -11.87 -2.82 25.12
C GLY A 170 -11.32 -1.45 25.54
N MET A 171 -10.26 -1.45 26.35
CA MET A 171 -9.62 -0.21 26.79
C MET A 171 -8.91 0.47 25.61
N ARG A 172 -9.06 1.79 25.47
CA ARG A 172 -8.49 2.55 24.34
C ARG A 172 -6.99 2.79 24.50
N GLU A 173 -6.50 2.63 25.70
CA GLU A 173 -5.13 2.81 26.11
C GLU A 173 -4.27 1.61 25.75
N ASP A 174 -4.88 0.42 25.67
CA ASP A 174 -4.17 -0.82 25.37
C ASP A 174 -3.98 -1.01 23.85
N PRO A 175 -2.73 -1.10 23.35
CA PRO A 175 -2.42 -1.37 21.94
C PRO A 175 -3.07 -2.64 21.39
N GLY A 176 -3.28 -3.67 22.23
CA GLY A 176 -3.88 -4.95 21.86
C GLY A 176 -5.35 -4.85 21.42
N ASN A 177 -6.00 -3.73 21.74
CA ASN A 177 -7.37 -3.45 21.34
C ASN A 177 -7.49 -2.77 19.98
N TYR A 178 -6.39 -2.67 19.22
CA TYR A 178 -6.34 -2.11 17.87
C TYR A 178 -5.93 -3.17 16.85
N ASN A 179 -6.52 -3.11 15.65
CA ASN A 179 -6.05 -3.90 14.52
C ASN A 179 -5.11 -3.04 13.65
N PRO A 180 -3.94 -3.54 13.24
CA PRO A 180 -3.09 -2.85 12.27
C PRO A 180 -3.70 -2.98 10.87
N VAL A 181 -3.96 -1.84 10.22
CA VAL A 181 -4.27 -1.79 8.78
C VAL A 181 -3.09 -1.19 8.04
N THR A 182 -2.49 -1.97 7.14
CA THR A 182 -1.36 -1.53 6.33
C THR A 182 -1.85 -0.88 5.03
N LEU A 183 -1.40 0.35 4.79
CA LEU A 183 -1.53 1.03 3.51
C LEU A 183 -0.19 0.95 2.77
N THR A 184 -0.10 -0.01 1.86
CA THR A 184 1.03 -0.18 0.95
C THR A 184 0.81 0.59 -0.35
N SER A 185 1.91 0.85 -1.07
CA SER A 185 1.85 1.34 -2.45
C SER A 185 0.95 0.46 -3.31
N VAL A 186 0.11 1.08 -4.15
CA VAL A 186 -0.83 0.36 -5.03
C VAL A 186 -0.10 -0.60 -6.00
N PRO A 187 0.96 -0.18 -6.71
CA PRO A 187 1.76 -1.09 -7.54
C PRO A 187 2.55 -2.11 -6.71
N GLY A 188 3.10 -1.73 -5.55
CA GLY A 188 3.83 -2.65 -4.65
C GLY A 188 2.94 -3.73 -4.02
N LYS A 189 1.64 -3.47 -3.85
CA LYS A 189 0.69 -4.49 -3.41
C LYS A 189 0.45 -5.57 -4.48
N ARG A 190 0.55 -5.21 -5.76
CA ARG A 190 0.30 -6.14 -6.88
C ARG A 190 1.50 -7.06 -7.14
N THR A 191 2.75 -6.57 -7.04
CA THR A 191 3.96 -7.43 -7.08
C THR A 191 3.88 -8.56 -6.06
N MET A 192 3.62 -8.23 -4.79
CA MET A 192 3.60 -9.22 -3.71
C MET A 192 2.49 -10.26 -3.88
N GLN A 193 1.36 -9.90 -4.48
CA GLN A 193 0.26 -10.84 -4.70
C GLN A 193 0.53 -11.81 -5.85
N SER A 194 1.23 -11.38 -6.91
CA SER A 194 1.64 -12.26 -8.01
C SER A 194 2.72 -13.26 -7.58
N SER A 195 3.65 -12.88 -6.70
CA SER A 195 4.68 -13.79 -6.17
C SER A 195 4.10 -14.90 -5.27
N GLY A 196 2.91 -14.69 -4.68
CA GLY A 196 2.26 -15.67 -3.79
C GLY A 196 1.28 -16.63 -4.45
N THR A 197 0.97 -16.47 -5.74
CA THR A 197 -0.12 -17.23 -6.42
C THR A 197 0.36 -18.10 -7.59
N VAL A 198 1.67 -18.22 -7.84
CA VAL A 198 2.20 -19.23 -8.77
C VAL A 198 2.59 -20.49 -7.99
N ASN A 199 1.61 -21.13 -7.36
CA ASN A 199 1.68 -22.56 -7.02
C ASN A 199 0.29 -23.05 -6.60
N MET A 200 -0.47 -23.53 -7.59
CA MET A 200 -1.36 -24.68 -7.49
C MET A 200 -1.82 -24.99 -8.93
N GLY A 201 -0.92 -25.61 -9.68
CA GLY A 201 -1.22 -26.21 -10.97
C GLY A 201 -2.26 -27.31 -10.78
N SER A 202 -3.41 -27.09 -11.42
CA SER A 202 -4.52 -28.01 -11.57
C SER A 202 -4.07 -29.34 -12.18
N GLN A 203 -4.06 -30.42 -11.40
CA GLN A 203 -4.17 -31.78 -11.93
C GLN A 203 -5.67 -32.09 -12.04
N ARG A 204 -6.21 -31.95 -13.26
CA ARG A 204 -7.46 -32.62 -13.65
C ARG A 204 -7.08 -34.04 -14.04
N GLU A 205 -7.40 -35.02 -13.21
CA GLU A 205 -7.50 -36.41 -13.67
C GLU A 205 -8.95 -36.64 -14.12
N SER A 206 -9.10 -37.00 -15.40
CA SER A 206 -10.36 -37.46 -16.00
C SER A 206 -10.57 -38.95 -15.69
N PRO A 207 -11.82 -39.43 -15.57
CA PRO A 207 -12.12 -40.80 -15.21
C PRO A 207 -12.12 -41.71 -16.45
N VAL A 208 -11.52 -42.90 -16.30
CA VAL A 208 -11.94 -44.14 -16.97
C VAL A 208 -11.85 -45.27 -15.96
#